data_AF-A0A965B8Q0-F1
#
_entry.id   AF-A0A965B8Q0-F1
#
_cell.length_a   1.000
_cell.length_b   1.000
_cell.length_c   1.000
_cell.angle_alpha   90.00
_cell.angle_beta   90.00
_cell.angle_gamma   90.00
#
_symmetry.space_group_name_H-M   'P 1'
#
loop_
_entity.id
_entity.type
_entity.pdbx_description
1 polymer ?
#
loop_
_entity_poly.entity_id
_entity_poly.type
_entity_poly.pdbx_seq_one_letter_code
_entity_poly.pdbx_strand_id
1 'polypeptide(L)'
;MFAGLTVAAYLVPQAMAYATVAGLPPVAGLWGGQLGKLTGVPVSGDGFFEQVESLVAALPRVHLPTLAFSAAVLLALILMARLVPRAPGPLIVVLVASAVVALFSLNRFGVEVIGQVPGGLPVPGLTGVPLRDLDALAAAAVGVAIVAFSDTVLTARIFAARHGETVDPNAELRALGLCNLGAGLSQGFPVSSSASRTALGVLVGARTQLYSVIALGCLLVILLTAHGLLSTFPTAALGALVVYAALRLIDGGEYRRLAGFRRSELILAMLTTLGVLALGVLGGVLAAVGLSILDLLRRVARPHGSVLGFVPGVPGMHDIGDYPGAHLVPGLLVYRYDAPLFFANAEDFYKHALAAVDHNPDPVVWFILNAEANSDVDLTALDALEQLRRSLSRRGIVFGMARVKLPLHKALSDTGMLDRIGEDKIFMTLPTAVEAYRKWQQDPPAAGS
;
A
#
# COMPACT_ATOMS: atom_id res chain seq x y z
N MET A 1 -4.25 -0.42 4.73
CA MET A 1 -3.59 -1.56 4.03
C MET A 1 -3.55 -1.41 2.51
N PHE A 2 -4.68 -1.32 1.78
CA PHE A 2 -4.64 -1.18 0.31
C PHE A 2 -4.06 0.17 -0.16
N ALA A 3 -4.39 1.30 0.48
CA ALA A 3 -3.96 2.61 0.00
C ALA A 3 -2.42 2.77 -0.12
N GLY A 4 -1.63 2.37 0.88
CA GLY A 4 -0.17 2.44 0.82
C GLY A 4 0.46 1.53 -0.24
N LEU A 5 -0.05 0.30 -0.38
CA LEU A 5 0.38 -0.66 -1.41
C LEU A 5 -0.04 -0.20 -2.82
N THR A 6 -1.24 0.37 -2.97
CA THR A 6 -1.78 0.85 -4.24
C THR A 6 -1.08 2.14 -4.69
N VAL A 7 -0.79 3.08 -3.79
CA VAL A 7 -0.06 4.31 -4.12
C VAL A 7 1.39 3.99 -4.55
N ALA A 8 2.06 3.06 -3.86
CA ALA A 8 3.39 2.59 -4.26
C ALA A 8 3.39 1.72 -5.53
N ALA A 9 2.37 0.86 -5.72
CA ALA A 9 2.25 0.00 -6.90
C ALA A 9 1.80 0.76 -8.17
N TYR A 10 1.18 1.94 -8.04
CA TYR A 10 0.63 2.69 -9.17
C TYR A 10 1.56 3.82 -9.64
N LEU A 11 2.13 4.59 -8.70
CA LEU A 11 2.96 5.76 -9.05
C LEU A 11 4.34 5.38 -9.54
N VAL A 12 4.87 4.30 -9.00
CA VAL A 12 6.27 3.96 -9.16
C VAL A 12 6.56 3.25 -10.50
N PRO A 13 5.78 2.27 -10.97
CA PRO A 13 5.98 1.73 -12.32
C PRO A 13 5.63 2.70 -13.45
N GLN A 14 4.64 3.59 -13.28
CA GLN A 14 4.39 4.65 -14.28
C GLN A 14 5.55 5.64 -14.35
N ALA A 15 6.13 6.01 -13.20
CA ALA A 15 7.33 6.83 -13.15
C ALA A 15 8.53 6.14 -13.83
N MET A 16 8.70 4.83 -13.63
CA MET A 16 9.74 4.03 -14.28
C MET A 16 9.55 3.98 -15.80
N ALA A 17 8.34 3.66 -16.29
CA ALA A 17 8.09 3.54 -17.72
C ALA A 17 8.43 4.81 -18.49
N TYR A 18 8.11 5.98 -17.93
CA TYR A 18 8.51 7.27 -18.53
C TYR A 18 10.01 7.59 -18.38
N ALA A 19 10.64 7.19 -17.27
CA ALA A 19 12.10 7.32 -17.08
C ALA A 19 12.91 6.45 -18.05
N THR A 20 12.43 5.24 -18.36
CA THR A 20 13.08 4.34 -19.33
C THR A 20 12.83 4.77 -20.77
N VAL A 21 11.64 5.29 -21.10
CA VAL A 21 11.37 5.97 -22.39
C VAL A 21 12.31 7.16 -22.62
N ALA A 22 12.80 7.76 -21.54
CA ALA A 22 13.79 8.84 -21.58
C ALA A 22 15.26 8.37 -21.60
N GLY A 23 15.55 7.06 -21.55
CA GLY A 23 16.90 6.50 -21.63
C GLY A 23 17.70 6.51 -20.32
N LEU A 24 17.03 6.43 -19.15
CA LEU A 24 17.66 6.64 -17.84
C LEU A 24 17.44 5.45 -16.89
N PRO A 25 18.38 5.18 -15.95
CA PRO A 25 18.30 4.05 -15.04
C PRO A 25 17.01 4.04 -14.19
N PRO A 26 16.43 2.85 -13.89
CA PRO A 26 15.10 2.72 -13.28
C PRO A 26 15.02 3.13 -11.79
N VAL A 27 16.14 3.48 -11.19
CA VAL A 27 16.25 3.95 -9.82
C VAL A 27 16.26 5.48 -9.92
N ALA A 28 15.25 6.15 -9.38
CA ALA A 28 15.04 7.62 -9.39
C ALA A 28 14.51 8.34 -10.67
N GLY A 29 14.46 7.69 -11.82
CA GLY A 29 14.60 8.35 -13.12
C GLY A 29 13.48 9.27 -13.69
N LEU A 30 12.31 9.43 -13.05
CA LEU A 30 11.26 10.30 -13.65
C LEU A 30 11.52 11.79 -13.41
N TRP A 31 12.01 12.17 -12.24
CA TRP A 31 12.27 13.57 -11.93
C TRP A 31 13.74 13.88 -12.14
N GLY A 32 14.62 13.20 -11.39
CA GLY A 32 16.07 13.37 -11.47
C GLY A 32 16.60 13.16 -12.89
N GLY A 33 16.06 12.16 -13.59
CA GLY A 33 16.41 11.90 -14.98
C GLY A 33 15.99 12.98 -15.98
N GLN A 34 14.89 13.70 -15.73
CA GLN A 34 14.48 14.80 -16.60
C GLN A 34 15.16 16.12 -16.23
N LEU A 35 15.74 16.24 -15.03
CA LEU A 35 16.42 17.45 -14.59
C LEU A 35 17.46 17.89 -15.62
N GLY A 36 18.31 16.97 -16.10
CA GLY A 36 19.31 17.31 -17.12
C GLY A 36 18.70 17.77 -18.45
N LYS A 37 17.60 17.15 -18.90
CA LYS A 37 16.89 17.57 -20.12
C LYS A 37 16.20 18.92 -19.98
N LEU A 38 15.72 19.25 -18.78
CA LEU A 38 15.03 20.50 -18.49
C LEU A 38 16.00 21.67 -18.32
N THR A 39 17.18 21.42 -17.76
CA THR A 39 18.19 22.44 -17.47
C THR A 39 19.30 22.54 -18.52
N GLY A 40 19.42 21.55 -19.40
CA GLY A 40 20.48 21.47 -20.42
C GLY A 40 21.87 21.19 -19.85
N VAL A 41 21.94 20.53 -18.69
CA VAL A 41 23.20 20.22 -17.99
C VAL A 41 23.28 18.72 -17.74
N PRO A 42 24.45 18.08 -17.91
CA PRO A 42 24.62 16.67 -17.55
C PRO A 42 24.39 16.48 -16.05
N VAL A 43 23.49 15.56 -15.71
CA VAL A 43 23.21 15.13 -14.34
C VAL A 43 23.72 13.71 -14.20
N SER A 44 24.53 13.46 -13.17
CA SER A 44 25.13 12.15 -12.87
C SER A 44 24.53 11.55 -11.60
N GLY A 45 24.60 10.22 -11.48
CA GLY A 45 24.15 9.49 -10.29
C GLY A 45 23.04 8.49 -10.61
N ASP A 46 23.02 7.39 -9.84
CA ASP A 46 22.05 6.31 -9.99
C ASP A 46 20.85 6.49 -9.03
N GLY A 47 21.03 7.27 -7.95
CA GLY A 47 20.00 7.59 -6.96
C GLY A 47 19.34 8.96 -7.16
N PHE A 48 18.16 9.16 -6.56
CA PHE A 48 17.42 10.43 -6.67
C PHE A 48 18.19 11.57 -6.00
N PHE A 49 18.69 11.31 -4.80
CA PHE A 49 19.44 12.29 -4.03
C PHE A 49 20.76 12.65 -4.70
N GLU A 50 21.46 11.68 -5.29
CA GLU A 50 22.68 11.92 -6.08
C GLU A 50 22.41 12.81 -7.29
N GLN A 51 21.33 12.55 -8.03
CA GLN A 51 20.94 13.36 -9.18
C GLN A 51 20.54 14.79 -8.77
N VAL A 52 19.86 14.95 -7.64
CA VAL A 52 19.54 16.29 -7.08
C VAL A 52 20.82 17.02 -6.65
N GLU A 53 21.72 16.34 -5.95
CA GLU A 53 23.01 16.90 -5.53
C GLU A 53 23.86 17.32 -6.74
N SER A 54 23.94 16.46 -7.76
CA SER A 54 24.61 16.75 -9.03
C SER A 54 24.01 17.98 -9.71
N LEU A 55 22.68 18.12 -9.74
CA LEU A 55 22.04 19.32 -10.28
C LEU A 55 22.36 20.57 -9.45
N VAL A 56 22.30 20.49 -8.12
CA VAL A 56 22.61 21.62 -7.24
C VAL A 56 24.06 22.08 -7.43
N ALA A 57 25.00 21.15 -7.58
CA ALA A 57 26.38 21.47 -7.90
C ALA A 57 26.53 22.12 -9.29
N ALA A 58 25.66 21.77 -10.23
CA ALA A 58 25.70 22.26 -11.61
C ALA A 58 24.78 23.46 -11.89
N LEU A 59 24.10 23.99 -10.87
CA LEU A 59 23.20 25.15 -10.96
C LEU A 59 23.83 26.38 -11.66
N PRO A 60 25.12 26.71 -11.43
CA PRO A 60 25.77 27.83 -12.11
C PRO A 60 25.96 27.61 -13.63
N ARG A 61 25.85 26.37 -14.12
CA ARG A 61 26.06 25.99 -15.53
C ARG A 61 24.75 25.75 -16.29
N VAL A 62 23.61 26.06 -15.67
CA VAL A 62 22.29 25.84 -16.27
C VAL A 62 22.16 26.59 -17.59
N HIS A 63 21.72 25.87 -18.62
CA HIS A 63 21.51 26.42 -19.94
C HIS A 63 20.16 27.15 -19.99
N LEU A 64 20.19 28.46 -19.73
CA LEU A 64 19.01 29.32 -19.62
C LEU A 64 18.02 29.19 -20.78
N PRO A 65 18.43 29.12 -22.07
CA PRO A 65 17.49 28.92 -23.18
C PRO A 65 16.70 27.61 -23.06
N THR A 66 17.36 26.52 -22.66
CA THR A 66 16.71 25.21 -22.47
C THR A 66 15.74 25.23 -21.30
N LEU A 67 16.14 25.87 -20.19
CA LEU A 67 15.28 26.04 -19.02
C LEU A 67 14.04 26.89 -19.32
N ALA A 68 14.22 28.02 -20.00
CA ALA A 68 13.12 28.89 -20.39
C ALA A 68 12.16 28.17 -21.35
N PHE A 69 12.72 27.43 -22.33
CA PHE A 69 11.94 26.64 -23.27
C PHE A 69 11.16 25.52 -22.57
N SER A 70 11.79 24.75 -21.68
CA SER A 70 11.13 23.66 -20.95
C SER A 70 10.05 24.17 -20.00
N ALA A 71 10.28 25.31 -19.32
CA ALA A 71 9.28 25.98 -18.50
C ALA A 71 8.08 26.47 -19.34
N ALA A 72 8.33 27.04 -20.52
CA ALA A 72 7.27 27.47 -21.43
C ALA A 72 6.45 26.28 -21.95
N VAL A 73 7.09 25.18 -22.31
CA VAL A 73 6.41 23.93 -22.71
C VAL A 73 5.56 23.38 -21.56
N LEU A 74 6.10 23.32 -20.34
CA LEU A 74 5.37 22.86 -19.17
C LEU A 74 4.14 23.74 -18.87
N LEU A 75 4.30 25.07 -18.94
CA LEU A 75 3.20 26.01 -18.79
C LEU A 75 2.15 25.82 -19.88
N ALA A 76 2.57 25.62 -21.14
CA ALA A 76 1.67 25.36 -22.25
C ALA A 76 0.88 24.05 -22.06
N LEU A 77 1.51 22.99 -21.55
CA LEU A 77 0.83 21.72 -21.21
C LEU A 77 -0.24 21.93 -20.14
N ILE A 78 0.09 22.66 -19.06
CA ILE A 78 -0.84 22.95 -17.96
C ILE A 78 -2.00 23.82 -18.46
N LEU A 79 -1.71 24.85 -19.25
CA LEU A 79 -2.73 25.76 -19.78
C LEU A 79 -3.64 25.03 -20.77
N MET A 80 -3.08 24.24 -21.69
CA MET A 80 -3.85 23.46 -22.67
C MET A 80 -4.79 22.47 -21.98
N ALA A 81 -4.32 21.83 -20.91
CA ALA A 81 -5.14 20.92 -20.11
C ALA A 81 -6.31 21.60 -19.39
N ARG A 82 -6.20 22.90 -19.07
CA ARG A 82 -7.28 23.68 -18.47
C ARG A 82 -8.22 24.32 -19.48
N LEU A 83 -7.68 24.88 -20.57
CA LEU A 83 -8.46 25.60 -21.57
C LEU A 83 -9.19 24.66 -22.53
N VAL A 84 -8.52 23.59 -22.96
CA VAL A 84 -9.05 22.67 -23.99
C VAL A 84 -8.86 21.20 -23.54
N PRO A 85 -9.54 20.76 -22.46
CA PRO A 85 -9.31 19.45 -21.85
C PRO A 85 -9.66 18.25 -22.75
N ARG A 86 -10.41 18.47 -23.83
CA ARG A 86 -10.80 17.43 -24.80
C ARG A 86 -9.79 17.23 -25.94
N ALA A 87 -8.90 18.19 -26.16
CA ALA A 87 -7.90 18.10 -27.23
C ALA A 87 -6.71 17.21 -26.80
N PRO A 88 -5.97 16.62 -27.75
CA PRO A 88 -4.74 15.87 -27.47
C PRO A 88 -3.59 16.84 -27.10
N GLY A 89 -3.72 17.53 -25.96
CA GLY A 89 -2.84 18.61 -25.52
C GLY A 89 -1.35 18.26 -25.56
N PRO A 90 -0.90 17.14 -24.98
CA PRO A 90 0.48 16.68 -25.09
C PRO A 90 1.04 16.62 -26.52
N LEU A 91 0.28 16.02 -27.44
CA LEU A 91 0.69 15.89 -28.84
C LEU A 91 0.81 17.27 -29.50
N ILE A 92 -0.22 18.11 -29.33
CA ILE A 92 -0.25 19.46 -29.92
C ILE A 92 0.93 20.29 -29.41
N VAL A 93 1.16 20.30 -28.09
CA VAL A 93 2.21 21.11 -27.48
C VAL A 93 3.61 20.64 -27.95
N VAL A 94 3.85 19.32 -28.03
CA VAL A 94 5.14 18.82 -28.53
C VAL A 94 5.34 19.12 -30.02
N LEU A 95 4.29 19.01 -30.83
CA LEU A 95 4.36 19.38 -32.26
C LEU A 95 4.64 20.87 -32.44
N VAL A 96 3.95 21.74 -31.69
CA VAL A 96 4.18 23.19 -31.71
C VAL A 96 5.59 23.52 -31.20
N ALA A 97 6.05 22.87 -30.14
CA ALA A 97 7.40 23.03 -29.61
C ALA A 97 8.46 22.65 -30.66
N SER A 98 8.25 21.56 -31.40
CA SER A 98 9.11 21.12 -32.50
C SER A 98 9.10 22.12 -33.65
N ALA A 99 7.92 22.64 -34.02
CA ALA A 99 7.80 23.69 -35.04
C ALA A 99 8.51 24.98 -34.64
N VAL A 100 8.40 25.42 -33.38
CA VAL A 100 9.12 26.58 -32.85
C VAL A 100 10.63 26.37 -32.90
N VAL A 101 11.12 25.21 -32.48
CA VAL A 101 12.56 24.89 -32.56
C VAL A 101 13.07 24.90 -34.00
N ALA A 102 12.28 24.37 -34.95
CA ALA A 102 12.62 24.37 -36.37
C ALA A 102 12.59 25.78 -36.98
N LEU A 103 11.50 26.54 -36.77
CA LEU A 103 11.30 27.87 -37.37
C LEU A 103 12.31 28.91 -36.86
N PHE A 104 12.60 28.90 -35.56
CA PHE A 104 13.55 29.83 -34.95
C PHE A 104 14.98 29.28 -34.88
N SER A 105 15.22 28.08 -35.42
CA SER A 105 16.53 27.40 -35.39
C SER A 105 17.13 27.34 -33.97
N LEU A 106 16.31 27.03 -32.96
CA LEU A 106 16.73 27.04 -31.55
C LEU A 106 17.84 26.02 -31.24
N ASN A 107 18.05 25.05 -32.13
CA ASN A 107 19.21 24.15 -32.11
C ASN A 107 20.54 24.91 -32.13
N ARG A 108 20.62 26.06 -32.82
CA ARG A 108 21.81 26.92 -32.84
C ARG A 108 22.09 27.57 -31.49
N PHE A 109 21.06 27.71 -30.67
CA PHE A 109 21.15 28.24 -29.32
C PHE A 109 21.32 27.12 -28.28
N GLY A 110 21.63 25.88 -28.67
CA GLY A 110 21.93 24.78 -27.75
C GLY A 110 20.70 23.99 -27.26
N VAL A 111 19.51 24.20 -27.83
CA VAL A 111 18.35 23.33 -27.52
C VAL A 111 18.50 22.01 -28.29
N GLU A 112 18.69 20.92 -27.56
CA GLU A 112 18.87 19.60 -28.17
C GLU A 112 17.55 18.98 -28.66
N VAL A 113 17.66 18.21 -29.74
CA VAL A 113 16.59 17.39 -30.32
C VAL A 113 16.96 15.91 -30.26
N ILE A 114 15.99 15.01 -30.39
CA ILE A 114 16.20 13.55 -30.30
C ILE A 114 17.28 13.06 -31.26
N GLY A 115 17.34 13.61 -32.48
CA GLY A 115 18.26 13.14 -33.51
C GLY A 115 17.77 11.85 -34.19
N GLN A 116 18.67 11.07 -34.78
CA GLN A 116 18.27 9.94 -35.62
C GLN A 116 17.54 8.85 -34.82
N VAL A 117 16.28 8.59 -35.20
CA VAL A 117 15.48 7.48 -34.66
C VAL A 117 15.66 6.27 -35.59
N PRO A 118 16.09 5.09 -35.09
CA PRO A 118 16.21 3.89 -35.90
C PRO A 118 14.91 3.56 -36.61
N GLY A 119 14.97 3.42 -37.94
CA GLY A 119 13.84 2.99 -38.75
C GLY A 119 13.77 1.47 -38.84
N GLY A 120 12.55 0.94 -39.00
CA GLY A 120 12.30 -0.49 -39.20
C GLY A 120 11.80 -1.22 -37.95
N LEU A 121 11.52 -2.51 -38.12
CA LEU A 121 11.07 -3.38 -37.04
C LEU A 121 12.28 -3.97 -36.29
N PRO A 122 12.20 -4.12 -34.96
CA PRO A 122 13.25 -4.82 -34.21
C PRO A 122 13.35 -6.27 -34.68
N VAL A 123 14.58 -6.77 -34.83
CA VAL A 123 14.80 -8.18 -35.17
C VAL A 123 14.61 -9.00 -33.90
N PRO A 124 13.71 -10.01 -33.89
CA PRO A 124 13.53 -10.83 -32.72
C PRO A 124 14.79 -11.60 -32.36
N GLY A 125 15.20 -11.59 -31.10
CA GLY A 125 16.39 -12.33 -30.66
C GLY A 125 16.73 -12.17 -29.18
N LEU A 126 17.34 -13.21 -28.62
CA LEU A 126 17.98 -13.21 -27.30
C LEU A 126 19.43 -12.73 -27.46
N THR A 127 19.62 -11.44 -27.75
CA THR A 127 20.95 -10.88 -27.97
C THR A 127 21.49 -10.24 -26.69
N GLY A 128 22.69 -10.66 -26.26
CA GLY A 128 23.55 -9.81 -25.42
C GLY A 128 23.52 -10.03 -23.90
N VAL A 129 22.85 -11.04 -23.36
CA VAL A 129 22.91 -11.37 -21.92
C VAL A 129 23.79 -12.59 -21.68
N PRO A 130 24.99 -12.46 -21.08
CA PRO A 130 25.77 -13.62 -20.70
C PRO A 130 25.09 -14.37 -19.55
N LEU A 131 25.15 -15.70 -19.55
CA LEU A 131 24.53 -16.56 -18.53
C LEU A 131 24.90 -16.19 -17.09
N ARG A 132 26.07 -15.57 -16.90
CA ARG A 132 26.59 -15.12 -15.60
C ARG A 132 25.88 -13.90 -15.00
N ASP A 133 25.09 -13.17 -15.79
CA ASP A 133 24.34 -12.00 -15.32
C ASP A 133 22.88 -12.37 -14.97
N LEU A 134 22.47 -13.62 -15.21
CA LEU A 134 21.09 -14.07 -14.97
C LEU A 134 20.70 -14.05 -13.49
N ASP A 135 21.63 -14.33 -12.59
CA ASP A 135 21.44 -14.26 -11.14
C ASP A 135 21.19 -12.83 -10.67
N ALA A 136 21.99 -11.86 -11.15
CA ALA A 136 21.81 -10.45 -10.88
C ALA A 136 20.49 -9.91 -11.46
N LEU A 137 20.11 -10.38 -12.66
CA LEU A 137 18.87 -9.98 -13.31
C LEU A 137 17.63 -10.65 -12.71
N ALA A 138 17.75 -11.83 -12.11
CA ALA A 138 16.61 -12.56 -11.53
C ALA A 138 15.91 -11.75 -10.43
N ALA A 139 16.68 -11.12 -9.53
CA ALA A 139 16.12 -10.29 -8.46
C ALA A 139 15.35 -9.08 -9.02
N ALA A 140 15.92 -8.40 -10.02
CA ALA A 140 15.26 -7.28 -10.70
C ALA A 140 14.01 -7.74 -11.46
N ALA A 141 14.07 -8.88 -12.14
CA ALA A 141 12.95 -9.45 -12.89
C ALA A 141 11.78 -9.83 -11.98
N VAL A 142 12.05 -10.45 -10.82
CA VAL A 142 11.03 -10.74 -9.80
C VAL A 142 10.41 -9.44 -9.30
N GLY A 143 11.22 -8.42 -9.02
CA GLY A 143 10.75 -7.11 -8.61
C GLY A 143 9.80 -6.47 -9.63
N VAL A 144 10.21 -6.44 -10.90
CA VAL A 144 9.39 -5.93 -12.01
C VAL A 144 8.11 -6.74 -12.17
N ALA A 145 8.18 -8.08 -12.07
CA ALA A 145 7.00 -8.94 -12.19
C ALA A 145 5.97 -8.69 -11.09
N ILE A 146 6.41 -8.57 -9.83
CA ILE A 146 5.52 -8.27 -8.69
C ILE A 146 4.83 -6.92 -8.90
N VAL A 147 5.58 -5.90 -9.28
CA VAL A 147 5.04 -4.54 -9.47
C VAL A 147 4.09 -4.49 -10.68
N ALA A 148 4.51 -5.03 -11.82
CA ALA A 148 3.71 -5.05 -13.05
C ALA A 148 2.41 -5.87 -12.88
N PHE A 149 2.48 -7.01 -12.20
CA PHE A 149 1.29 -7.82 -11.92
C PHE A 149 0.35 -7.13 -10.95
N SER A 150 0.88 -6.53 -9.88
CA SER A 150 0.07 -5.79 -8.90
C SER A 150 -0.67 -4.62 -9.56
N ASP A 151 0.02 -3.81 -10.36
CA ASP A 151 -0.58 -2.72 -11.15
C ASP A 151 -1.67 -3.23 -12.10
N THR A 152 -1.38 -4.33 -12.81
CA THR A 152 -2.30 -4.92 -13.80
C THR A 152 -3.59 -5.44 -13.14
N VAL A 153 -3.48 -6.23 -12.06
CA VAL A 153 -4.64 -6.80 -11.37
C VAL A 153 -5.46 -5.71 -10.66
N LEU A 154 -4.82 -4.72 -10.06
CA LEU A 154 -5.51 -3.59 -9.44
C LEU A 154 -6.28 -2.78 -10.47
N THR A 155 -5.63 -2.42 -11.58
CA THR A 155 -6.26 -1.71 -12.69
C THR A 155 -7.43 -2.52 -13.25
N ALA A 156 -7.22 -3.81 -13.55
CA ALA A 156 -8.28 -4.70 -14.04
C ALA A 156 -9.49 -4.74 -13.10
N ARG A 157 -9.27 -4.90 -11.79
CA ARG A 157 -10.36 -4.92 -10.80
C ARG A 157 -11.13 -3.60 -10.73
N ILE A 158 -10.45 -2.46 -10.83
CA ILE A 158 -11.09 -1.13 -10.83
C ILE A 158 -12.04 -0.99 -12.02
N PHE A 159 -11.64 -1.43 -13.21
CA PHE A 159 -12.47 -1.32 -14.41
C PHE A 159 -13.56 -2.40 -14.49
N ALA A 160 -13.26 -3.62 -14.04
CA ALA A 160 -14.21 -4.72 -14.00
C ALA A 160 -15.38 -4.44 -13.04
N ALA A 161 -15.07 -3.89 -11.85
CA ALA A 161 -16.10 -3.50 -10.87
C ALA A 161 -17.10 -2.48 -11.42
N ARG A 162 -16.69 -1.60 -12.34
CA ARG A 162 -17.58 -0.63 -12.99
C ARG A 162 -18.56 -1.25 -13.99
N HIS A 163 -18.22 -2.41 -14.55
CA HIS A 163 -19.02 -3.11 -15.55
C HIS A 163 -19.71 -4.37 -14.99
N GLY A 164 -19.55 -4.65 -13.69
CA GLY A 164 -20.07 -5.87 -13.06
C GLY A 164 -19.33 -7.14 -13.50
N GLU A 165 -18.09 -7.00 -13.98
CA GLU A 165 -17.26 -8.10 -14.45
C GLU A 165 -16.36 -8.64 -13.32
N THR A 166 -15.95 -9.90 -13.46
CA THR A 166 -15.01 -10.55 -12.54
C THR A 166 -13.65 -10.72 -13.19
N VAL A 167 -12.58 -10.48 -12.43
CA VAL A 167 -11.19 -10.65 -12.89
C VAL A 167 -10.64 -11.98 -12.36
N ASP A 168 -10.08 -12.81 -13.25
CA ASP A 168 -9.27 -13.98 -12.88
C ASP A 168 -7.79 -13.58 -12.80
N PRO A 169 -7.18 -13.50 -11.60
CA PRO A 169 -5.78 -13.11 -11.44
C PRO A 169 -4.80 -14.09 -12.12
N ASN A 170 -5.14 -15.37 -12.24
CA ASN A 170 -4.27 -16.36 -12.86
C ASN A 170 -4.25 -16.21 -14.39
N ALA A 171 -5.38 -15.80 -14.98
CA ALA A 171 -5.43 -15.45 -16.40
C ALA A 171 -4.61 -14.19 -16.69
N GLU A 172 -4.75 -13.14 -15.87
CA GLU A 172 -3.96 -11.90 -15.99
C GLU A 172 -2.46 -12.16 -15.86
N LEU A 173 -2.03 -13.01 -14.91
CA LEU A 173 -0.62 -13.36 -14.73
C LEU A 173 -0.05 -14.06 -15.97
N ARG A 174 -0.79 -15.02 -16.54
CA ARG A 174 -0.39 -15.73 -17.76
C ARG A 174 -0.30 -14.78 -18.96
N ALA A 175 -1.29 -13.91 -19.13
CA ALA A 175 -1.30 -12.92 -20.21
C ALA A 175 -0.11 -11.96 -20.08
N LEU A 176 0.13 -11.40 -18.89
CA LEU A 176 1.25 -10.51 -18.62
C LEU A 176 2.60 -11.20 -18.88
N GLY A 177 2.75 -12.47 -18.47
CA GLY A 177 3.92 -13.28 -18.73
C GLY A 177 4.18 -13.45 -20.23
N LEU A 178 3.16 -13.83 -21.00
CA LEU A 178 3.26 -13.98 -22.46
C LEU A 178 3.61 -12.64 -23.15
N CYS A 179 2.99 -11.53 -22.72
CA CYS A 179 3.32 -10.21 -23.24
C CYS A 179 4.79 -9.83 -22.98
N ASN A 180 5.30 -10.11 -21.77
CA ASN A 180 6.68 -9.80 -21.41
C ASN A 180 7.71 -10.72 -22.08
N LEU A 181 7.37 -11.99 -22.34
CA LEU A 181 8.17 -12.85 -23.20
C LEU A 181 8.27 -12.29 -24.62
N GLY A 182 7.15 -11.85 -25.20
CA GLY A 182 7.12 -11.19 -26.51
C GLY A 182 7.91 -9.88 -26.54
N ALA A 183 7.81 -9.07 -25.48
CA ALA A 183 8.57 -7.84 -25.32
C ALA A 183 10.08 -8.14 -25.29
N GLY A 184 10.52 -9.07 -24.43
CA GLY A 184 11.93 -9.47 -24.32
C GLY A 184 12.50 -10.03 -25.64
N LEU A 185 11.74 -10.89 -26.33
CA LEU A 185 12.15 -11.41 -27.65
C LEU A 185 12.25 -10.32 -28.71
N SER A 186 11.48 -9.24 -28.58
CA SER A 186 11.49 -8.10 -29.51
C SER A 186 12.47 -6.99 -29.07
N GLN A 187 13.39 -7.29 -28.14
CA GLN A 187 14.34 -6.33 -27.55
C GLN A 187 13.65 -5.14 -26.86
N GLY A 188 12.42 -5.36 -26.38
CA GLY A 188 11.61 -4.37 -25.68
C GLY A 188 11.80 -4.42 -24.16
N PHE A 189 11.40 -3.33 -23.51
CA PHE A 189 11.34 -3.25 -22.05
C PHE A 189 10.17 -4.08 -21.50
N PRO A 190 10.24 -4.49 -20.22
CA PRO A 190 9.09 -5.07 -19.54
C PRO A 190 7.86 -4.16 -19.62
N VAL A 191 6.69 -4.76 -19.83
CA VAL A 191 5.41 -4.08 -20.03
C VAL A 191 4.44 -4.39 -18.90
N SER A 192 3.55 -3.44 -18.62
CA SER A 192 2.44 -3.57 -17.66
C SER A 192 1.17 -2.92 -18.20
N SER A 193 0.15 -2.81 -17.36
CA SER A 193 -1.10 -2.11 -17.68
C SER A 193 -0.93 -0.59 -17.80
N SER A 194 -1.96 0.09 -18.31
CA SER A 194 -1.99 1.55 -18.37
C SER A 194 -3.38 2.08 -18.07
N ALA A 195 -3.66 2.30 -16.78
CA ALA A 195 -4.94 2.79 -16.30
C ALA A 195 -5.40 4.09 -16.98
N SER A 196 -4.50 5.02 -17.30
CA SER A 196 -4.83 6.25 -18.03
C SER A 196 -5.30 5.98 -19.46
N ARG A 197 -4.65 5.07 -20.20
CA ARG A 197 -5.05 4.71 -21.57
C ARG A 197 -6.35 3.90 -21.58
N THR A 198 -6.52 3.01 -20.61
CA THR A 198 -7.77 2.25 -20.41
C THR A 198 -8.93 3.18 -20.04
N ALA A 199 -8.71 4.14 -19.13
CA ALA A 199 -9.72 5.13 -18.75
C ALA A 199 -10.18 5.94 -19.95
N LEU A 200 -9.25 6.45 -20.76
CA LEU A 200 -9.58 7.18 -21.99
C LEU A 200 -10.40 6.32 -22.96
N GLY A 201 -9.98 5.07 -23.19
CA GLY A 201 -10.72 4.11 -24.01
C GLY A 201 -12.17 3.93 -23.54
N VAL A 202 -12.37 3.70 -22.25
CA VAL A 202 -13.71 3.55 -21.65
C VAL A 202 -14.53 4.84 -21.78
N LEU A 203 -13.92 6.01 -21.54
CA LEU A 203 -14.58 7.31 -21.66
C LEU A 203 -15.07 7.62 -23.08
N VAL A 204 -14.32 7.19 -24.11
CA VAL A 204 -14.74 7.33 -25.52
C VAL A 204 -15.63 6.18 -25.98
N GLY A 205 -16.01 5.26 -25.08
CA GLY A 205 -16.96 4.18 -25.36
C GLY A 205 -16.34 2.92 -25.98
N ALA A 206 -15.03 2.69 -25.84
CA ALA A 206 -14.40 1.43 -26.25
C ALA A 206 -14.97 0.26 -25.45
N ARG A 207 -15.41 -0.80 -26.15
CA ARG A 207 -16.04 -1.99 -25.54
C ARG A 207 -15.28 -3.30 -25.78
N THR A 208 -14.28 -3.29 -26.66
CA THR A 208 -13.57 -4.51 -27.09
C THR A 208 -12.07 -4.24 -27.22
N GLN A 209 -11.29 -5.33 -27.24
CA GLN A 209 -9.83 -5.28 -27.43
C GLN A 209 -9.40 -4.73 -28.80
N LEU A 210 -10.34 -4.55 -29.75
CA LEU A 210 -10.08 -3.91 -31.04
C LEU A 210 -9.49 -2.51 -30.88
N TYR A 211 -9.83 -1.79 -29.79
CA TYR A 211 -9.21 -0.51 -29.44
C TYR A 211 -7.67 -0.62 -29.34
N SER A 212 -7.18 -1.62 -28.62
CA SER A 212 -5.75 -1.87 -28.44
C SER A 212 -5.06 -2.24 -29.76
N VAL A 213 -5.75 -3.01 -30.62
CA VAL A 213 -5.25 -3.40 -31.95
C VAL A 213 -5.14 -2.19 -32.89
N ILE A 214 -6.14 -1.31 -32.90
CA ILE A 214 -6.10 -0.07 -33.69
C ILE A 214 -4.97 0.84 -33.18
N ALA A 215 -4.83 0.99 -31.86
CA ALA A 215 -3.75 1.77 -31.26
C ALA A 215 -2.37 1.24 -31.67
N LEU A 216 -2.19 -0.09 -31.68
CA LEU A 216 -0.97 -0.73 -32.18
C LEU A 216 -0.74 -0.42 -33.67
N GLY A 217 -1.77 -0.50 -34.52
CA GLY A 217 -1.67 -0.16 -35.94
C GLY A 217 -1.23 1.30 -36.15
N CYS A 218 -1.84 2.25 -35.43
CA CYS A 218 -1.44 3.65 -35.48
C CYS A 218 0.01 3.85 -35.02
N LEU A 219 0.44 3.16 -33.96
CA LEU A 219 1.81 3.22 -33.47
C LEU A 219 2.81 2.71 -34.52
N LEU A 220 2.51 1.59 -35.18
CA LEU A 220 3.34 1.03 -36.24
C LEU A 220 3.45 1.98 -37.44
N VAL A 221 2.34 2.59 -37.87
CA VAL A 221 2.36 3.58 -38.96
C VAL A 221 3.28 4.75 -38.59
N ILE A 222 3.11 5.34 -37.40
CA ILE A 222 3.94 6.47 -36.95
C ILE A 222 5.42 6.07 -36.88
N LEU A 223 5.75 4.89 -36.34
CA LEU A 223 7.12 4.43 -36.21
C LEU A 223 7.77 4.23 -37.60
N LEU A 224 7.03 3.69 -38.57
CA LEU A 224 7.53 3.41 -39.91
C LEU A 224 7.60 4.65 -40.82
N THR A 225 6.68 5.62 -40.68
CA THR A 225 6.59 6.76 -41.60
C THR A 225 7.07 8.08 -41.02
N ALA A 226 7.01 8.27 -39.70
CA ALA A 226 7.24 9.56 -39.04
C ALA A 226 8.61 9.69 -38.35
N HIS A 227 9.56 8.78 -38.60
CA HIS A 227 10.90 8.82 -37.99
C HIS A 227 11.61 10.17 -38.18
N GLY A 228 11.43 10.81 -39.35
CA GLY A 228 12.00 12.13 -39.65
C GLY A 228 11.32 13.28 -38.93
N LEU A 229 10.06 13.14 -38.54
CA LEU A 229 9.39 14.11 -37.67
C LEU A 229 9.84 13.91 -36.21
N LEU A 230 9.91 12.66 -35.75
CA LEU A 230 10.34 12.31 -34.40
C LEU A 230 11.76 12.80 -34.11
N SER A 231 12.66 12.77 -35.09
CA SER A 231 14.03 13.26 -34.92
C SER A 231 14.14 14.76 -34.60
N THR A 232 13.10 15.55 -34.93
CA THR A 232 13.05 17.00 -34.69
C THR A 232 12.51 17.36 -33.30
N PHE A 233 12.02 16.39 -32.53
CA PHE A 233 11.41 16.67 -31.25
C PHE A 233 12.45 17.16 -30.24
N PRO A 234 12.21 18.28 -29.54
CA PRO A 234 13.14 18.79 -28.53
C PRO A 234 13.18 17.88 -27.30
N THR A 235 14.38 17.51 -26.84
CA THR A 235 14.55 16.65 -25.66
C THR A 235 13.98 17.31 -24.39
N ALA A 236 14.12 18.63 -24.30
CA ALA A 236 13.54 19.46 -23.24
C ALA A 236 12.00 19.45 -23.22
N ALA A 237 11.35 19.37 -24.39
CA ALA A 237 9.89 19.27 -24.47
C ALA A 237 9.40 17.90 -24.00
N LEU A 238 10.13 16.83 -24.32
CA LEU A 238 9.86 15.50 -23.78
C LEU A 238 10.05 15.45 -22.26
N GLY A 239 11.12 16.05 -21.73
CA GLY A 239 11.32 16.15 -20.28
C GLY A 239 10.20 16.91 -19.57
N ALA A 240 9.74 18.03 -20.15
CA ALA A 240 8.61 18.78 -19.62
C ALA A 240 7.30 17.98 -19.68
N LEU A 241 7.08 17.20 -20.75
CA LEU A 241 5.94 16.30 -20.87
C LEU A 241 5.96 15.21 -19.79
N VAL A 242 7.12 14.63 -19.52
CA VAL A 242 7.30 13.61 -18.49
C VAL A 242 7.02 14.19 -17.09
N VAL A 243 7.55 15.39 -16.78
CA VAL A 243 7.24 16.11 -15.54
C VAL A 243 5.76 16.46 -15.42
N TYR A 244 5.13 16.92 -16.51
CA TYR A 244 3.70 17.20 -16.53
C TYR A 244 2.87 15.95 -16.21
N ALA A 245 3.20 14.80 -16.81
CA ALA A 245 2.56 13.53 -16.50
C ALA A 245 2.75 13.16 -15.03
N ALA A 246 3.98 13.29 -14.51
CA ALA A 246 4.32 13.03 -13.11
C ALA A 246 3.45 13.83 -12.13
N LEU A 247 3.32 15.15 -12.36
CA LEU A 247 2.55 16.05 -11.51
C LEU A 247 1.08 15.68 -11.43
N ARG A 248 0.51 15.13 -12.51
CA ARG A 248 -0.90 14.71 -12.54
C ARG A 248 -1.15 13.38 -11.83
N LEU A 249 -0.11 12.59 -11.59
CA LEU A 249 -0.24 11.35 -10.84
C LEU A 249 -0.22 11.59 -9.33
N ILE A 250 0.40 12.68 -8.86
CA ILE A 250 0.45 13.01 -7.43
C ILE A 250 -0.95 13.42 -6.94
N ASP A 251 -1.57 12.55 -6.14
CA ASP A 251 -2.87 12.82 -5.53
C ASP A 251 -2.70 13.35 -4.09
N GLY A 252 -2.61 14.68 -3.96
CA GLY A 252 -2.59 15.34 -2.65
C GLY A 252 -3.89 15.20 -1.85
N GLY A 253 -5.01 14.87 -2.52
CA GLY A 253 -6.29 14.60 -1.87
C GLY A 253 -6.23 13.31 -1.05
N GLU A 254 -5.58 12.28 -1.57
CA GLU A 254 -5.45 10.99 -0.87
C GLU A 254 -4.58 11.11 0.39
N TYR A 255 -3.46 11.83 0.36
CA TYR A 255 -2.67 12.10 1.57
C TYR A 255 -3.50 12.82 2.65
N ARG A 256 -4.33 13.79 2.27
CA ARG A 256 -5.23 14.48 3.19
C ARG A 256 -6.29 13.54 3.76
N ARG A 257 -6.85 12.66 2.92
CA ARG A 257 -7.82 11.64 3.33
C ARG A 257 -7.21 10.65 4.32
N LEU A 258 -5.98 10.19 4.08
CA LEU A 258 -5.23 9.34 5.02
C LEU A 258 -4.96 10.05 6.34
N ALA A 259 -4.57 11.33 6.29
CA ALA A 259 -4.34 12.15 7.48
C ALA A 259 -5.60 12.33 8.34
N GLY A 260 -6.77 12.50 7.70
CA GLY A 260 -8.06 12.59 8.38
C GLY A 260 -8.56 11.26 8.95
N PHE A 261 -8.15 10.12 8.38
CA PHE A 261 -8.53 8.80 8.87
C PHE A 261 -7.65 8.34 10.04
N ARG A 262 -6.34 8.14 9.82
CA ARG A 262 -5.40 7.67 10.84
C ARG A 262 -3.98 8.16 10.55
N ARG A 263 -3.33 8.80 11.54
CA ARG A 263 -1.93 9.27 11.43
C ARG A 263 -0.94 8.17 11.03
N SER A 264 -1.15 6.93 11.49
CA SER A 264 -0.29 5.79 11.14
C SER A 264 -0.32 5.45 9.65
N GLU A 265 -1.47 5.58 8.97
CA GLU A 265 -1.56 5.36 7.52
C GLU A 265 -0.85 6.50 6.75
N LEU A 266 -0.92 7.75 7.23
CA LEU A 266 -0.15 8.86 6.67
C LEU A 266 1.37 8.63 6.84
N ILE A 267 1.81 8.25 8.04
CA ILE A 267 3.23 7.97 8.30
C ILE A 267 3.73 6.84 7.41
N LEU A 268 2.96 5.76 7.25
CA LEU A 268 3.32 4.65 6.38
C LEU A 268 3.44 5.08 4.92
N ALA A 269 2.51 5.91 4.42
CA ALA A 269 2.58 6.46 3.07
C ALA A 269 3.81 7.37 2.86
N MET A 270 4.12 8.21 3.85
CA MET A 270 5.31 9.09 3.81
C MET A 270 6.62 8.28 3.85
N LEU A 271 6.71 7.29 4.73
CA LEU A 271 7.88 6.40 4.81
C LEU A 271 8.06 5.58 3.54
N THR A 272 6.96 5.15 2.92
CA THR A 272 6.99 4.46 1.63
C THR A 272 7.48 5.39 0.51
N THR A 273 6.98 6.62 0.47
CA THR A 273 7.41 7.65 -0.50
C THR A 273 8.91 7.91 -0.36
N LEU A 274 9.38 8.12 0.88
CA LEU A 274 10.79 8.35 1.17
C LEU A 274 11.63 7.11 0.86
N GLY A 275 11.14 5.92 1.20
CA GLY A 275 11.79 4.65 0.90
C GLY A 275 11.99 4.43 -0.60
N VAL A 276 10.99 4.76 -1.42
CA VAL A 276 11.11 4.69 -2.88
C VAL A 276 12.12 5.72 -3.43
N LEU A 277 12.14 6.93 -2.87
CA LEU A 277 13.11 7.97 -3.27
C LEU A 277 14.54 7.60 -2.88
N ALA A 278 14.74 6.98 -1.72
CA ALA A 278 16.06 6.65 -1.17
C ALA A 278 16.62 5.31 -1.68
N LEU A 279 15.80 4.26 -1.68
CA LEU A 279 16.20 2.88 -1.97
C LEU A 279 15.79 2.42 -3.37
N GLY A 280 15.19 3.31 -4.14
CA GLY A 280 14.56 2.97 -5.41
C GLY A 280 13.23 2.23 -5.22
N VAL A 281 12.64 1.90 -6.37
CA VAL A 281 11.32 1.27 -6.45
C VAL A 281 11.25 -0.04 -5.70
N LEU A 282 12.16 -0.96 -6.03
CA LEU A 282 12.15 -2.31 -5.46
C LEU A 282 12.39 -2.27 -3.95
N GLY A 283 13.43 -1.55 -3.51
CA GLY A 283 13.74 -1.40 -2.09
C GLY A 283 12.61 -0.69 -1.32
N GLY A 284 12.03 0.36 -1.90
CA GLY A 284 10.91 1.09 -1.33
C GLY A 284 9.63 0.26 -1.20
N VAL A 285 9.30 -0.55 -2.20
CA VAL A 285 8.14 -1.47 -2.14
C VAL A 285 8.35 -2.54 -1.08
N LEU A 286 9.53 -3.18 -1.02
CA LEU A 286 9.84 -4.17 0.00
C LEU A 286 9.77 -3.57 1.43
N ALA A 287 10.33 -2.37 1.60
CA ALA A 287 10.22 -1.63 2.86
C ALA A 287 8.76 -1.32 3.22
N ALA A 288 7.94 -0.89 2.26
CA ALA A 288 6.53 -0.60 2.48
C ALA A 288 5.73 -1.84 2.89
N VAL A 289 5.97 -2.99 2.24
CA VAL A 289 5.34 -4.27 2.61
C VAL A 289 5.77 -4.67 4.02
N GLY A 290 7.06 -4.61 4.33
CA GLY A 290 7.58 -4.92 5.67
C GLY A 290 6.99 -4.02 6.76
N LEU A 291 6.94 -2.70 6.53
CA LEU A 291 6.33 -1.73 7.44
C LEU A 291 4.82 -1.96 7.60
N SER A 292 4.12 -2.35 6.53
CA SER A 292 2.69 -2.67 6.58
C SER A 292 2.41 -3.91 7.43
N ILE A 293 3.22 -4.96 7.27
CA ILE A 293 3.14 -6.17 8.09
C ILE A 293 3.46 -5.82 9.55
N LEU A 294 4.48 -5.01 9.79
CA LEU A 294 4.85 -4.59 11.15
C LEU A 294 3.75 -3.73 11.81
N ASP A 295 3.11 -2.81 11.07
CA ASP A 295 1.97 -2.03 11.58
C ASP A 295 0.78 -2.94 11.91
N LEU A 296 0.49 -3.93 11.06
CA LEU A 296 -0.53 -4.94 11.33
C LEU A 296 -0.21 -5.70 12.62
N LEU A 297 1.00 -6.26 12.73
CA LEU A 297 1.42 -7.00 13.92
C LEU A 297 1.34 -6.13 15.19
N ARG A 298 1.77 -4.86 15.12
CA ARG A 298 1.67 -3.92 16.25
C ARG A 298 0.21 -3.68 16.68
N ARG A 299 -0.73 -3.57 15.73
CA ARG A 299 -2.15 -3.38 16.04
C ARG A 299 -2.79 -4.59 16.69
N VAL A 300 -2.48 -5.79 16.18
CA VAL A 300 -3.04 -7.03 16.74
C VAL A 300 -2.36 -7.40 18.07
N ALA A 301 -1.11 -6.98 18.28
CA ALA A 301 -0.36 -7.20 19.53
C ALA A 301 -0.82 -6.32 20.71
N ARG A 302 -1.51 -5.19 20.46
CA ARG A 302 -2.01 -4.26 21.48
C ARG A 302 -3.47 -3.88 21.24
N PRO A 303 -4.39 -4.84 21.33
CA PRO A 303 -5.82 -4.59 21.21
C PRO A 303 -6.36 -3.83 22.43
N HIS A 304 -7.60 -3.36 22.30
CA HIS A 304 -8.29 -2.68 23.39
C HIS A 304 -8.71 -3.69 24.46
N GLY A 305 -8.43 -3.37 25.72
CA GLY A 305 -8.88 -4.10 26.89
C GLY A 305 -9.83 -3.24 27.71
N SER A 306 -10.96 -3.79 28.14
CA SER A 306 -12.02 -3.03 28.81
C SER A 306 -12.67 -3.80 29.95
N VAL A 307 -13.09 -3.06 30.98
CA VAL A 307 -13.97 -3.57 32.03
C VAL A 307 -15.41 -3.27 31.62
N LEU A 308 -16.29 -4.26 31.73
CA LEU A 308 -17.67 -4.13 31.32
C LEU A 308 -18.59 -3.81 32.52
N GLY A 309 -19.54 -2.91 32.32
CA GLY A 309 -20.57 -2.54 33.28
C GLY A 309 -21.96 -2.42 32.64
N PHE A 310 -23.00 -2.27 33.47
CA PHE A 310 -24.38 -2.06 32.99
C PHE A 310 -24.65 -0.58 32.72
N VAL A 311 -25.20 -0.27 31.55
CA VAL A 311 -25.59 1.09 31.17
C VAL A 311 -27.11 1.23 31.28
N PRO A 312 -27.63 2.24 32.01
CA PRO A 312 -29.07 2.46 32.11
C PRO A 312 -29.74 2.58 30.74
N GLY A 313 -30.79 1.79 30.49
CA GLY A 313 -31.54 1.81 29.24
C GLY A 313 -30.89 1.08 28.06
N VAL A 314 -29.69 0.51 28.22
CA VAL A 314 -29.01 -0.26 27.17
C VAL A 314 -28.87 -1.72 27.61
N PRO A 315 -29.41 -2.69 26.86
CA PRO A 315 -29.25 -4.11 27.18
C PRO A 315 -27.78 -4.56 27.11
N GLY A 316 -27.41 -5.46 28.02
CA GLY A 316 -26.07 -6.06 28.07
C GLY A 316 -25.05 -5.25 28.88
N MET A 317 -23.81 -5.72 28.89
CA MET A 317 -22.68 -5.03 29.53
C MET A 317 -21.80 -4.36 28.48
N HIS A 318 -21.38 -3.14 28.77
CA HIS A 318 -20.64 -2.27 27.84
C HIS A 318 -19.38 -1.73 28.50
N ASP A 319 -18.43 -1.28 27.67
CA ASP A 319 -17.18 -0.69 28.16
C ASP A 319 -17.46 0.55 29.01
N ILE A 320 -17.00 0.55 30.26
CA ILE A 320 -17.16 1.68 31.18
C ILE A 320 -16.43 2.94 30.70
N GLY A 321 -15.39 2.78 29.87
CA GLY A 321 -14.65 3.91 29.27
C GLY A 321 -15.47 4.66 28.23
N ASP A 322 -16.36 3.96 27.52
CA ASP A 322 -17.24 4.55 26.50
C ASP A 322 -18.50 5.19 27.12
N TYR A 323 -18.93 4.71 28.30
CA TYR A 323 -20.19 5.10 28.94
C TYR A 323 -19.97 5.58 30.38
N PRO A 324 -19.86 6.90 30.63
CA PRO A 324 -19.63 7.45 31.97
C PRO A 324 -20.72 7.12 33.00
N GLY A 325 -21.93 6.74 32.56
CA GLY A 325 -23.04 6.31 33.41
C GLY A 325 -23.09 4.79 33.65
N ALA A 326 -22.08 4.04 33.25
CA ALA A 326 -22.04 2.59 33.46
C ALA A 326 -21.81 2.26 34.95
N HIS A 327 -22.52 1.24 35.44
CA HIS A 327 -22.38 0.75 36.80
C HIS A 327 -21.76 -0.64 36.81
N LEU A 328 -20.72 -0.79 37.62
CA LEU A 328 -20.08 -2.08 37.89
C LEU A 328 -20.93 -2.90 38.86
N VAL A 329 -20.78 -4.22 38.83
CA VAL A 329 -21.34 -5.10 39.86
C VAL A 329 -20.28 -5.23 40.97
N PRO A 330 -20.55 -4.77 42.20
CA PRO A 330 -19.56 -4.83 43.27
C PRO A 330 -19.03 -6.25 43.46
N GLY A 331 -17.71 -6.40 43.51
CA GLY A 331 -17.03 -7.69 43.67
C GLY A 331 -16.95 -8.59 42.42
N LEU A 332 -17.58 -8.21 41.30
CA LEU A 332 -17.51 -8.93 40.02
C LEU A 332 -16.88 -8.04 38.94
N LEU A 333 -15.70 -8.46 38.47
CA LEU A 333 -15.02 -7.83 37.35
C LEU A 333 -15.24 -8.65 36.09
N VAL A 334 -15.95 -8.08 35.11
CA VAL A 334 -16.08 -8.68 33.77
C VAL A 334 -15.12 -7.98 32.82
N TYR A 335 -14.11 -8.69 32.34
CA TYR A 335 -13.06 -8.15 31.49
C TYR A 335 -13.23 -8.62 30.04
N ARG A 336 -13.09 -7.72 29.08
CA ARG A 336 -13.10 -8.02 27.64
C ARG A 336 -11.78 -7.60 27.02
N TYR A 337 -11.19 -8.50 26.24
CA TYR A 337 -9.99 -8.23 25.45
C TYR A 337 -10.30 -8.45 23.97
N ASP A 338 -10.25 -7.38 23.17
CA ASP A 338 -10.83 -7.33 21.82
C ASP A 338 -9.92 -7.91 20.72
N ALA A 339 -9.37 -9.10 20.94
CA ALA A 339 -8.59 -9.86 19.93
C ALA A 339 -8.49 -11.37 20.24
N PRO A 340 -8.14 -12.21 19.24
CA PRO A 340 -7.58 -13.54 19.51
C PRO A 340 -6.37 -13.43 20.44
N LEU A 341 -6.13 -14.44 21.28
CA LEU A 341 -4.96 -14.46 22.15
C LEU A 341 -3.87 -15.30 21.50
N PHE A 342 -2.67 -14.75 21.36
CA PHE A 342 -1.54 -15.45 20.77
C PHE A 342 -0.24 -14.87 21.34
N PHE A 343 0.89 -15.46 21.00
CA PHE A 343 2.20 -15.17 21.59
C PHE A 343 2.55 -13.68 21.62
N ALA A 344 2.09 -12.89 20.62
CA ALA A 344 2.45 -11.48 20.52
C ALA A 344 1.66 -10.57 21.48
N ASN A 345 0.47 -10.98 21.94
CA ASN A 345 -0.36 -10.20 22.86
C ASN A 345 -0.60 -10.87 24.22
N ALA A 346 -0.14 -12.10 24.42
CA ALA A 346 -0.33 -12.86 25.66
C ALA A 346 0.15 -12.11 26.92
N GLU A 347 1.35 -11.51 26.86
CA GLU A 347 1.91 -10.73 27.97
C GLU A 347 1.16 -9.41 28.20
N ASP A 348 0.71 -8.77 27.13
CA ASP A 348 -0.10 -7.54 27.20
C ASP A 348 -1.46 -7.82 27.83
N PHE A 349 -2.12 -8.90 27.41
CA PHE A 349 -3.35 -9.40 28.00
C PHE A 349 -3.19 -9.66 29.50
N TYR A 350 -2.16 -10.40 29.92
CA TYR A 350 -1.91 -10.72 31.32
C TYR A 350 -1.74 -9.45 32.17
N LYS A 351 -0.92 -8.50 31.70
CA LYS A 351 -0.67 -7.23 32.40
C LYS A 351 -1.91 -6.37 32.49
N HIS A 352 -2.66 -6.20 31.40
CA HIS A 352 -3.88 -5.39 31.40
C HIS A 352 -5.00 -6.03 32.24
N ALA A 353 -5.14 -7.35 32.21
CA ALA A 353 -6.12 -8.06 33.03
C ALA A 353 -5.84 -7.90 34.53
N LEU A 354 -4.57 -8.02 34.95
CA LEU A 354 -4.19 -7.77 36.35
C LEU A 354 -4.33 -6.28 36.73
N ALA A 355 -3.90 -5.37 35.85
CA ALA A 355 -4.09 -3.94 36.08
C ALA A 355 -5.57 -3.59 36.23
N ALA A 356 -6.48 -4.21 35.48
CA ALA A 356 -7.92 -4.01 35.64
C ALA A 356 -8.41 -4.44 37.04
N VAL A 357 -7.85 -5.51 37.60
CA VAL A 357 -8.15 -5.93 38.99
C VAL A 357 -7.61 -4.93 40.00
N ASP A 358 -6.39 -4.44 39.81
CA ASP A 358 -5.72 -3.54 40.76
C ASP A 358 -6.32 -2.13 40.77
N HIS A 359 -6.85 -1.67 39.64
CA HIS A 359 -7.51 -0.37 39.52
C HIS A 359 -9.04 -0.45 39.72
N ASN A 360 -9.59 -1.63 40.03
CA ASN A 360 -11.02 -1.76 40.27
C ASN A 360 -11.40 -1.00 41.56
N PRO A 361 -12.48 -0.19 41.57
CA PRO A 361 -12.86 0.59 42.75
C PRO A 361 -13.20 -0.28 43.97
N ASP A 362 -13.81 -1.44 43.72
CA ASP A 362 -14.22 -2.38 44.75
C ASP A 362 -13.28 -3.60 44.78
N PRO A 363 -13.10 -4.26 45.95
CA PRO A 363 -12.37 -5.51 46.03
C PRO A 363 -12.98 -6.57 45.09
N VAL A 364 -12.18 -7.05 44.14
CA VAL A 364 -12.62 -8.08 43.18
C VAL A 364 -12.64 -9.44 43.88
N VAL A 365 -13.75 -10.16 43.76
CA VAL A 365 -13.92 -11.52 44.29
C VAL A 365 -14.11 -12.53 43.16
N TRP A 366 -14.77 -12.12 42.08
CA TRP A 366 -14.87 -12.87 40.83
C TRP A 366 -14.30 -12.08 39.66
N PHE A 367 -13.49 -12.75 38.84
CA PHE A 367 -13.00 -12.25 37.56
C PHE A 367 -13.57 -13.13 36.44
N ILE A 368 -14.38 -12.55 35.56
CA ILE A 368 -14.93 -13.23 34.39
C ILE A 368 -14.30 -12.66 33.13
N LEU A 369 -13.58 -13.51 32.39
CA LEU A 369 -13.12 -13.17 31.05
C LEU A 369 -14.24 -13.36 30.03
N ASN A 370 -14.67 -12.28 29.37
CA ASN A 370 -15.53 -12.37 28.20
C ASN A 370 -14.71 -12.81 26.98
N ALA A 371 -14.81 -14.08 26.63
CA ALA A 371 -14.01 -14.73 25.60
C ALA A 371 -14.56 -14.56 24.16
N GLU A 372 -15.54 -13.68 23.95
CA GLU A 372 -16.23 -13.52 22.67
C GLU A 372 -15.29 -13.21 21.49
N ALA A 373 -14.27 -12.38 21.73
CA ALA A 373 -13.24 -12.03 20.75
C ALA A 373 -12.03 -12.98 20.77
N ASN A 374 -11.88 -13.82 21.79
CA ASN A 374 -10.75 -14.73 21.97
C ASN A 374 -11.01 -16.09 21.27
N SER A 375 -11.37 -16.06 19.99
CA SER A 375 -11.83 -17.28 19.28
C SER A 375 -10.74 -18.31 18.99
N ASP A 376 -9.49 -17.87 18.91
CA ASP A 376 -8.33 -18.70 18.62
C ASP A 376 -7.23 -18.42 19.65
N VAL A 377 -6.51 -19.46 20.04
CA VAL A 377 -5.49 -19.43 21.08
C VAL A 377 -4.30 -20.32 20.71
N ASP A 378 -3.09 -19.79 20.85
CA ASP A 378 -1.88 -20.60 20.84
C ASP A 378 -1.47 -21.05 22.24
N LEU A 379 -0.46 -21.92 22.31
CA LEU A 379 0.02 -22.48 23.58
C LEU A 379 0.54 -21.39 24.53
N THR A 380 1.24 -20.38 24.00
CA THR A 380 1.76 -19.26 24.79
C THR A 380 0.64 -18.42 25.41
N ALA A 381 -0.46 -18.21 24.68
CA ALA A 381 -1.65 -17.56 25.20
C ALA A 381 -2.36 -18.38 26.29
N LEU A 382 -2.42 -19.71 26.14
CA LEU A 382 -2.96 -20.60 27.17
C LEU A 382 -2.11 -20.56 28.44
N ASP A 383 -0.78 -20.52 28.33
CA ASP A 383 0.11 -20.34 29.47
C ASP A 383 -0.13 -19.01 30.18
N ALA A 384 -0.33 -17.92 29.44
CA ALA A 384 -0.66 -16.61 30.02
C ALA A 384 -2.05 -16.60 30.71
N LEU A 385 -3.05 -17.28 30.15
CA LEU A 385 -4.35 -17.48 30.79
C LEU A 385 -4.20 -18.27 32.10
N GLU A 386 -3.42 -19.35 32.11
CA GLU A 386 -3.16 -20.13 33.33
C GLU A 386 -2.38 -19.31 34.36
N GLN A 387 -1.43 -18.48 33.93
CA GLN A 387 -0.71 -17.56 34.79
C GLN A 387 -1.65 -16.53 35.42
N LEU A 388 -2.57 -15.96 34.63
CA LEU A 388 -3.62 -15.08 35.13
C LEU A 388 -4.48 -15.79 36.18
N ARG A 389 -5.00 -16.99 35.86
CA ARG A 389 -5.79 -17.80 36.78
C ARG A 389 -5.05 -18.04 38.11
N ARG A 390 -3.79 -18.47 38.07
CA ARG A 390 -2.97 -18.71 39.28
C ARG A 390 -2.71 -17.43 40.08
N SER A 391 -2.49 -16.30 39.42
CA SER A 391 -2.32 -15.01 40.10
C SER A 391 -3.61 -14.55 40.78
N LEU A 392 -4.77 -14.78 40.15
CA LEU A 392 -6.09 -14.50 40.73
C LEU A 392 -6.40 -15.44 41.90
N SER A 393 -6.19 -16.76 41.74
CA SER A 393 -6.44 -17.73 42.81
C SER A 393 -5.58 -17.47 44.05
N ARG A 394 -4.32 -17.04 43.88
CA ARG A 394 -3.45 -16.62 45.01
C ARG A 394 -3.98 -15.41 45.77
N ARG A 395 -4.82 -14.59 45.14
CA ARG A 395 -5.51 -13.44 45.74
C ARG A 395 -6.90 -13.80 46.29
N GLY A 396 -7.29 -15.08 46.25
CA GLY A 396 -8.65 -15.52 46.61
C GLY A 396 -9.72 -15.12 45.60
N ILE A 397 -9.33 -14.74 44.38
CA ILE A 397 -10.25 -14.34 43.31
C ILE A 397 -10.63 -15.56 42.47
N VAL A 398 -11.93 -15.79 42.31
CA VAL A 398 -12.46 -16.85 41.44
C VAL A 398 -12.33 -16.41 39.99
N PHE A 399 -11.64 -17.21 39.17
CA PHE A 399 -11.55 -16.98 37.73
C PHE A 399 -12.61 -17.81 36.99
N GLY A 400 -13.33 -17.18 36.07
CA GLY A 400 -14.25 -17.84 35.16
C GLY A 400 -14.21 -17.23 33.77
N MET A 401 -14.89 -17.87 32.83
CA MET A 401 -14.96 -17.40 31.44
C MET A 401 -16.41 -17.40 30.95
N ALA A 402 -16.74 -16.46 30.07
CA ALA A 402 -18.04 -16.39 29.43
C ALA A 402 -17.91 -16.32 27.91
N ARG A 403 -18.91 -16.81 27.17
CA ARG A 403 -18.95 -16.80 25.69
C ARG A 403 -17.77 -17.54 25.04
N VAL A 404 -17.32 -18.63 25.67
CA VAL A 404 -16.25 -19.48 25.14
C VAL A 404 -16.73 -20.20 23.88
N LYS A 405 -16.09 -19.93 22.73
CA LYS A 405 -16.40 -20.61 21.47
C LYS A 405 -15.81 -22.03 21.44
N LEU A 406 -16.37 -22.88 20.58
CA LEU A 406 -15.99 -24.30 20.50
C LEU A 406 -14.47 -24.55 20.28
N PRO A 407 -13.76 -23.81 19.39
CA PRO A 407 -12.32 -23.99 19.23
C PRO A 407 -11.53 -23.71 20.52
N LEU A 408 -11.84 -22.61 21.21
CA LEU A 408 -11.24 -22.26 22.50
C LEU A 408 -11.60 -23.30 23.58
N HIS A 409 -12.87 -23.72 23.65
CA HIS A 409 -13.30 -24.74 24.60
C HIS A 409 -12.49 -26.04 24.44
N LYS A 410 -12.30 -26.49 23.20
CA LYS A 410 -11.48 -27.66 22.90
C LYS A 410 -10.03 -27.47 23.34
N ALA A 411 -9.42 -26.31 23.05
CA ALA A 411 -8.05 -26.01 23.47
C ALA A 411 -7.89 -26.00 25.01
N LEU A 412 -8.89 -25.49 25.74
CA LEU A 412 -8.91 -25.53 27.21
C LEU A 412 -9.05 -26.96 27.76
N SER A 413 -9.86 -27.79 27.11
CA SER A 413 -10.04 -29.20 27.46
C SER A 413 -8.77 -30.01 27.22
N ASP A 414 -8.16 -29.87 26.04
CA ASP A 414 -6.97 -30.61 25.63
C ASP A 414 -5.75 -30.29 26.51
N THR A 415 -5.73 -29.11 27.15
CA THR A 415 -4.68 -28.69 28.10
C THR A 415 -5.03 -28.93 29.57
N GLY A 416 -6.19 -29.54 29.88
CA GLY A 416 -6.68 -29.73 31.24
C GLY A 416 -6.92 -28.41 32.00
N MET A 417 -7.01 -27.29 31.28
CA MET A 417 -7.30 -25.99 31.87
C MET A 417 -8.78 -25.88 32.23
N LEU A 418 -9.66 -26.51 31.44
CA LEU A 418 -11.09 -26.58 31.72
C LEU A 418 -11.38 -27.15 33.12
N ASP A 419 -10.74 -28.27 33.47
CA ASP A 419 -10.87 -28.91 34.79
C ASP A 419 -10.34 -28.01 35.93
N ARG A 420 -9.28 -27.25 35.68
CA ARG A 420 -8.67 -26.32 36.65
C ARG A 420 -9.48 -25.05 36.88
N ILE A 421 -10.28 -24.63 35.90
CA ILE A 421 -11.24 -23.53 36.02
C ILE A 421 -12.52 -24.02 36.71
N GLY A 422 -12.96 -25.23 36.37
CA GLY A 422 -14.25 -25.80 36.74
C GLY A 422 -15.30 -25.50 35.65
N GLU A 423 -16.00 -26.54 35.19
CA GLU A 423 -17.05 -26.39 34.16
C GLU A 423 -18.18 -25.47 34.62
N ASP A 424 -18.44 -25.40 35.94
CA ASP A 424 -19.41 -24.52 36.57
C ASP A 424 -19.02 -23.03 36.54
N LYS A 425 -17.79 -22.73 36.11
CA LYS A 425 -17.25 -21.37 35.91
C LYS A 425 -17.06 -21.02 34.43
N ILE A 426 -17.60 -21.85 33.51
CA ILE A 426 -17.67 -21.58 32.08
C ILE A 426 -19.12 -21.27 31.70
N PHE A 427 -19.39 -20.03 31.32
CA PHE A 427 -20.73 -19.53 31.07
C PHE A 427 -20.99 -19.32 29.58
N MET A 428 -22.17 -19.71 29.11
CA MET A 428 -22.57 -19.46 27.72
C MET A 428 -22.78 -17.96 27.44
N THR A 429 -23.24 -17.21 28.44
CA THR A 429 -23.54 -15.77 28.30
C THR A 429 -23.09 -14.96 29.52
N LEU A 430 -22.94 -13.63 29.35
CA LEU A 430 -22.64 -12.74 30.47
C LEU A 430 -23.76 -12.70 31.52
N PRO A 431 -25.06 -12.63 31.15
CA PRO A 431 -26.14 -12.69 32.14
C PRO A 431 -26.10 -13.95 33.02
N THR A 432 -25.80 -15.12 32.44
CA THR A 432 -25.68 -16.37 33.22
C THR A 432 -24.50 -16.33 34.20
N ALA A 433 -23.38 -15.68 33.83
CA ALA A 433 -22.24 -15.49 34.74
C ALA A 433 -22.59 -14.55 35.91
N VAL A 434 -23.29 -13.45 35.62
CA VAL A 434 -23.75 -12.48 36.63
C VAL A 434 -24.76 -13.12 37.59
N GLU A 435 -25.69 -13.93 37.08
CA GLU A 435 -26.65 -14.65 37.91
C GLU A 435 -25.97 -15.67 38.83
N ALA A 436 -25.00 -16.43 38.32
CA ALA A 436 -24.21 -17.36 39.12
C ALA A 436 -23.45 -16.65 40.24
N TYR A 437 -22.84 -15.49 39.94
CA TYR A 437 -22.19 -14.65 40.94
C TYR A 437 -23.16 -14.16 42.03
N ARG A 438 -24.35 -13.70 41.64
CA ARG A 438 -25.38 -13.25 42.59
C ARG A 438 -25.86 -14.37 43.51
N LYS A 439 -26.03 -15.59 42.99
CA LYS A 439 -26.38 -16.78 43.79
C LYS A 439 -25.27 -17.11 44.78
N TRP A 440 -24.02 -17.11 44.33
CA TRP A 440 -22.85 -17.32 45.19
C TRP A 440 -22.74 -16.26 46.30
N GLN A 441 -23.12 -15.01 46.03
CA GLN A 441 -23.13 -13.95 47.05
C GLN A 441 -24.22 -14.13 48.12
N GLN A 442 -25.34 -14.77 47.76
CA GLN A 442 -26.46 -15.06 48.67
C GLN A 442 -26.19 -16.27 49.56
N ASP A 443 -25.46 -17.26 49.05
CA ASP A 443 -25.06 -18.47 49.78
C ASP A 443 -23.58 -18.79 49.50
N PRO A 444 -22.66 -18.02 50.10
CA PRO A 444 -21.23 -18.24 49.89
C PRO A 444 -20.86 -19.61 50.49
N PRO A 445 -20.20 -20.49 49.72
CA PRO A 445 -19.74 -21.77 50.25
C PRO A 445 -18.87 -21.50 51.48
N ALA A 446 -19.13 -22.24 52.56
CA ALA A 446 -18.39 -22.09 53.81
C ALA A 446 -16.88 -22.08 53.51
N ALA A 447 -16.19 -21.05 53.99
CA ALA A 447 -14.76 -20.91 53.76
C ALA A 447 -14.00 -22.11 54.34
N GLY A 448 -13.56 -23.02 53.47
CA GLY A 448 -12.49 -23.99 53.67
C GLY A 448 -12.50 -24.82 54.95
N SER A 449 -12.92 -26.08 54.82
CA SER A 449 -12.16 -27.23 55.36
C SER A 449 -11.05 -27.61 54.38
#